data_AF-A0A2V8MDI8-F1
#
_entry.id   AF-A0A2V8MDI8-F1
#
_cell.length_a   1.000
_cell.length_b   1.000
_cell.length_c   1.000
_cell.angle_alpha   90.00
_cell.angle_beta   90.00
_cell.angle_gamma   90.00
#
_symmetry.space_group_name_H-M   'P 1'
#
loop_
_entity.id
_entity.type
_entity.pdbx_description
1 polymer ?
#
loop_
_entity_poly.entity_id
_entity_poly.type
_entity_poly.pdbx_seq_one_letter_code
_entity_poly.pdbx_strand_id
1 'polypeptide(L)'
;MNKRQSSTSISRIIVLLALTVTTPAPAAAQVYTVLTFDVKGDGRDPALADAAQLAYRYDKQQDLLWFRIALYGVPNENAFGVNIVIDSGGDDATRMNWWGGNKTFKFDKLVTAWVTRGNNGYQGTIGVGDVAGVNAKQLNNLHQNNLQMRIEGDSILIGVKRTDITDKIKMNVIAAVGSNEQWNDDLPNAGSAAIDLSKTTPGVREIDVSRNNLELPKEYKTLGNDHRPAIAKSGGGKQTLILVPGMYSGATSFDSFIDRNQTQYKFFLVTPPGINGTPSRAMPARGTSFSELTWTRSLERDILNLIRKEKLAKPIIVAERQPAAQAAIELAIEHPDQIGGVVLVGTNLVQSFFSPKDPTRKTPLAFSDRGGFVDESWAAKWFKYVTPETWKNGDLAKQLLSVDPV
;
A
#
# COMPACT_ATOMS: atom_id res chain seq x y z
N MET A 1 -55.63 69.67 27.67
CA MET A 1 -55.33 69.24 26.28
C MET A 1 -54.08 68.37 26.31
N ASN A 2 -54.21 67.09 25.92
CA ASN A 2 -53.19 66.12 25.48
C ASN A 2 -51.91 65.93 26.34
N LYS A 3 -51.42 64.74 26.68
CA LYS A 3 -51.70 63.35 26.30
C LYS A 3 -50.99 62.44 27.33
N ARG A 4 -51.55 61.26 27.56
CA ARG A 4 -50.96 60.09 28.24
C ARG A 4 -49.62 59.70 27.59
N GLN A 5 -48.65 59.21 28.35
CA GLN A 5 -48.39 57.75 28.47
C GLN A 5 -47.23 57.43 29.41
N SER A 6 -47.48 56.38 30.19
CA SER A 6 -46.69 55.77 31.23
C SER A 6 -45.56 54.87 30.70
N SER A 7 -44.40 54.97 31.34
CA SER A 7 -43.57 53.87 31.85
C SER A 7 -43.83 52.47 31.25
N THR A 8 -42.86 51.98 30.48
CA THR A 8 -42.61 50.54 30.32
C THR A 8 -41.11 50.30 30.52
N SER A 9 -40.80 49.50 31.56
CA SER A 9 -39.45 49.01 31.86
C SER A 9 -39.00 48.07 30.74
N ILE A 10 -37.88 48.39 30.10
CA ILE A 10 -37.18 47.47 29.20
C ILE A 10 -36.04 46.83 30.00
N SER A 11 -36.29 45.59 30.43
CA SER A 11 -35.28 44.69 30.97
C SER A 11 -34.14 44.50 29.97
N ARG A 12 -32.93 44.87 30.36
CA ARG A 12 -31.70 44.59 29.61
C ARG A 12 -31.29 43.13 29.81
N ILE A 13 -31.78 42.24 28.95
CA ILE A 13 -31.15 40.93 28.75
C ILE A 13 -30.06 41.12 27.71
N ILE A 14 -28.80 41.15 28.16
CA ILE A 14 -27.64 41.06 27.28
C ILE A 14 -27.45 39.58 26.95
N VAL A 15 -27.88 39.15 25.76
CA VAL A 15 -27.53 37.84 25.20
C VAL A 15 -26.12 37.95 24.63
N LEU A 16 -25.14 37.40 25.34
CA LEU A 16 -23.80 37.18 24.81
C LEU A 16 -23.88 35.98 23.85
N LEU A 17 -24.03 36.24 22.55
CA LEU A 17 -23.90 35.23 21.51
C LEU A 17 -22.41 34.90 21.35
N ALA A 18 -21.92 33.89 22.05
CA ALA A 18 -20.60 33.34 21.79
C ALA A 18 -20.64 32.62 20.44
N LEU A 19 -20.22 33.30 19.37
CA LEU A 19 -19.83 32.67 18.11
C LEU A 19 -18.61 31.78 18.38
N THR A 20 -18.87 30.56 18.82
CA THR A 20 -17.91 29.48 18.69
C THR A 20 -17.81 29.16 17.21
N VAL A 21 -16.80 29.72 16.56
CA VAL A 21 -16.32 29.19 15.29
C VAL A 21 -15.78 27.80 15.63
N THR A 22 -16.65 26.80 15.54
CA THR A 22 -16.25 25.41 15.50
C THR A 22 -15.58 25.24 14.15
N THR A 23 -14.26 25.41 14.11
CA THR A 23 -13.50 24.85 13.00
C THR A 23 -13.82 23.35 13.00
N PRO A 24 -14.35 22.78 11.90
CA PRO A 24 -14.50 21.34 11.85
C PRO A 24 -13.12 20.76 12.14
N ALA A 25 -13.03 19.92 13.17
CA ALA A 25 -11.80 19.17 13.41
C ALA A 25 -11.42 18.54 12.07
N PRO A 26 -10.16 18.67 11.61
CA PRO A 26 -9.75 18.04 10.38
C PRO A 26 -10.15 16.57 10.48
N ALA A 27 -10.98 16.11 9.53
CA ALA A 27 -11.45 14.74 9.52
C ALA A 27 -10.22 13.85 9.66
N ALA A 28 -10.15 13.08 10.75
CA ALA A 28 -8.98 12.26 11.02
C ALA A 28 -8.75 11.35 9.82
N ALA A 29 -7.50 11.32 9.33
CA ALA A 29 -7.12 10.49 8.19
C ALA A 29 -7.60 9.05 8.42
N GLN A 30 -8.31 8.49 7.44
CA GLN A 30 -8.79 7.12 7.54
C GLN A 30 -7.66 6.17 7.14
N VAL A 31 -6.92 5.70 8.14
CA VAL A 31 -5.84 4.74 7.93
C VAL A 31 -6.41 3.32 7.85
N TYR A 32 -6.06 2.60 6.78
CA TYR A 32 -6.44 1.20 6.56
C TYR A 32 -5.21 0.30 6.58
N THR A 33 -5.39 -0.92 7.11
CA THR A 33 -4.41 -2.00 7.03
C THR A 33 -4.61 -2.75 5.72
N VAL A 34 -3.61 -2.77 4.84
CA VAL A 34 -3.66 -3.55 3.60
C VAL A 34 -3.44 -5.03 3.91
N LEU A 35 -4.38 -5.85 3.44
CA LEU A 35 -4.39 -7.29 3.62
C LEU A 35 -3.70 -8.01 2.46
N THR A 36 -4.08 -7.68 1.23
CA THR A 36 -3.56 -8.32 0.02
C THR A 36 -3.81 -7.48 -1.24
N PHE A 37 -3.19 -7.88 -2.35
CA PHE A 37 -3.35 -7.30 -3.70
C PHE A 37 -3.68 -8.40 -4.70
N ASP A 38 -4.39 -8.03 -5.77
CA ASP A 38 -4.49 -8.84 -7.00
C ASP A 38 -3.96 -8.10 -8.21
N VAL A 39 -3.98 -8.76 -9.36
CA VAL A 39 -3.40 -8.28 -10.61
C VAL A 39 -4.49 -7.99 -11.61
N LYS A 40 -4.31 -6.92 -12.35
CA LYS A 40 -5.28 -6.48 -13.33
C LYS A 40 -5.57 -7.56 -14.38
N GLY A 41 -6.86 -7.73 -14.67
CA GLY A 41 -7.36 -8.55 -15.77
C GLY A 41 -7.34 -10.04 -15.52
N ASP A 42 -7.35 -10.49 -14.27
CA ASP A 42 -7.56 -11.90 -13.90
C ASP A 42 -9.04 -12.23 -13.61
N GLY A 43 -9.91 -11.22 -13.49
CA GLY A 43 -11.36 -11.38 -13.48
C GLY A 43 -11.92 -12.08 -14.73
N ARG A 44 -13.03 -12.80 -14.55
CA ARG A 44 -13.64 -13.66 -15.59
C ARG A 44 -14.17 -12.88 -16.80
N ASP A 45 -14.79 -11.74 -16.57
CA ASP A 45 -15.40 -10.85 -17.56
C ASP A 45 -14.72 -9.47 -17.47
N PRO A 46 -14.04 -9.01 -18.55
CA PRO A 46 -13.37 -7.72 -18.57
C PRO A 46 -14.31 -6.51 -18.49
N ALA A 47 -15.63 -6.71 -18.65
CA ALA A 47 -16.64 -5.65 -18.50
C ALA A 47 -17.09 -5.44 -17.05
N LEU A 48 -16.68 -6.31 -16.12
CA LEU A 48 -17.08 -6.27 -14.72
C LEU A 48 -15.93 -5.83 -13.80
N ALA A 49 -16.26 -5.66 -12.51
CA ALA A 49 -15.31 -5.23 -11.49
C ALA A 49 -14.11 -6.19 -11.37
N ASP A 50 -12.91 -5.63 -11.33
CA ASP A 50 -11.62 -6.30 -11.23
C ASP A 50 -10.90 -5.78 -9.98
N ALA A 51 -10.66 -6.66 -9.00
CA ALA A 51 -10.19 -6.27 -7.67
C ALA A 51 -8.68 -6.05 -7.65
N ALA A 52 -8.26 -4.97 -6.99
CA ALA A 52 -6.85 -4.58 -6.92
C ALA A 52 -6.26 -4.72 -5.51
N GLN A 53 -7.02 -4.35 -4.47
CA GLN A 53 -6.53 -4.36 -3.10
C GLN A 53 -7.67 -4.55 -2.09
N LEU A 54 -7.43 -5.40 -1.10
CA LEU A 54 -8.29 -5.55 0.07
C LEU A 54 -7.58 -4.94 1.27
N ALA A 55 -8.26 -4.05 1.96
CA ALA A 55 -7.78 -3.44 3.19
C ALA A 55 -8.90 -3.37 4.24
N TYR A 56 -8.54 -3.27 5.52
CA TYR A 56 -9.52 -3.14 6.60
C TYR A 56 -9.15 -2.06 7.61
N ARG A 57 -10.17 -1.57 8.31
CA ARG A 57 -10.05 -0.67 9.47
C ARG A 57 -11.09 -1.06 10.51
N TYR A 58 -10.67 -1.18 11.76
CA TYR A 58 -11.59 -1.49 12.87
C TYR A 58 -11.82 -0.26 13.75
N ASP A 59 -13.04 0.23 13.76
CA ASP A 59 -13.49 1.26 14.70
C ASP A 59 -13.95 0.59 16.00
N LYS A 60 -13.07 0.63 17.01
CA LYS A 60 -13.31 0.04 18.33
C LYS A 60 -14.43 0.71 19.10
N GLN A 61 -14.70 2.00 18.86
CA GLN A 61 -15.73 2.72 19.59
C GLN A 61 -17.13 2.28 19.16
N GLN A 62 -17.30 1.98 17.87
CA GLN A 62 -18.57 1.57 17.28
C GLN A 62 -18.69 0.05 17.07
N ASP A 63 -17.64 -0.72 17.38
CA ASP A 63 -17.48 -2.13 17.02
C ASP A 63 -17.70 -2.40 15.52
N LEU A 64 -17.24 -1.46 14.68
CA LEU A 64 -17.52 -1.46 13.24
C LEU A 64 -16.25 -1.82 12.44
N LEU A 65 -16.33 -2.91 11.68
CA LEU A 65 -15.28 -3.34 10.78
C LEU A 65 -15.56 -2.80 9.38
N TRP A 66 -14.66 -1.97 8.89
CA TRP A 66 -14.67 -1.45 7.53
C TRP A 66 -13.74 -2.27 6.64
N PHE A 67 -14.27 -2.74 5.53
CA PHE A 67 -13.51 -3.31 4.43
C PHE A 67 -13.46 -2.30 3.28
N ARG A 68 -12.28 -2.07 2.73
CA ARG A 68 -12.05 -1.25 1.53
C ARG A 68 -11.57 -2.18 0.42
N ILE A 69 -12.32 -2.24 -0.67
CA ILE A 69 -12.03 -3.06 -1.84
C ILE A 69 -11.73 -2.09 -2.98
N ALA A 70 -10.44 -1.91 -3.27
CA ALA A 70 -9.99 -1.12 -4.41
C ALA A 70 -10.11 -1.93 -5.69
N LEU A 71 -10.52 -1.29 -6.77
CA LEU A 71 -10.64 -1.90 -8.10
C LEU A 71 -9.59 -1.31 -9.06
N TYR A 72 -9.30 -2.01 -10.15
CA TYR A 72 -8.51 -1.46 -11.26
C TYR A 72 -9.31 -0.45 -12.10
N GLY A 73 -10.64 -0.55 -12.08
CA GLY A 73 -11.57 0.39 -12.71
C GLY A 73 -12.35 1.25 -11.71
N VAL A 74 -13.27 2.07 -12.24
CA VAL A 74 -14.24 2.79 -11.40
C VAL A 74 -15.40 1.85 -11.05
N PRO A 75 -15.82 1.74 -9.78
CA PRO A 75 -17.01 0.97 -9.41
C PRO A 75 -18.24 1.44 -10.19
N ASN A 76 -19.08 0.50 -10.64
CA ASN A 76 -20.38 0.85 -11.19
C ASN A 76 -21.30 1.34 -10.05
N GLU A 77 -21.46 2.66 -9.94
CA GLU A 77 -22.26 3.29 -8.87
C GLU A 77 -23.76 2.95 -8.93
N ASN A 78 -24.25 2.47 -10.07
CA ASN A 78 -25.66 2.11 -10.22
C ASN A 78 -25.94 0.66 -9.83
N ALA A 79 -24.97 -0.23 -9.99
CA ALA A 79 -25.12 -1.62 -9.57
C ALA A 79 -23.76 -2.30 -9.38
N PHE A 80 -23.58 -2.99 -8.25
CA PHE A 80 -22.37 -3.77 -7.97
C PHE A 80 -22.67 -4.95 -7.04
N GLY A 81 -21.76 -5.91 -7.02
CA GLY A 81 -21.74 -7.01 -6.06
C GLY A 81 -20.42 -7.06 -5.30
N VAL A 82 -20.51 -7.15 -3.98
CA VAL A 82 -19.38 -7.47 -3.11
C VAL A 82 -19.79 -8.59 -2.16
N ASN A 83 -18.91 -9.56 -1.99
CA ASN A 83 -18.94 -10.49 -0.87
C ASN A 83 -17.66 -10.36 -0.04
N ILE A 84 -17.80 -10.31 1.29
CA ILE A 84 -16.69 -10.59 2.20
C ILE A 84 -16.94 -11.98 2.77
N VAL A 85 -16.09 -12.91 2.39
CA VAL A 85 -16.24 -14.34 2.69
C VAL A 85 -15.30 -14.65 3.84
N ILE A 86 -15.84 -15.14 4.96
CA ILE A 86 -15.16 -15.10 6.25
C ILE A 86 -15.13 -16.50 6.88
N ASP A 87 -13.92 -16.92 7.24
CA ASP A 87 -13.68 -17.96 8.23
C ASP A 87 -13.54 -17.29 9.59
N SER A 88 -14.59 -17.37 10.40
CA SER A 88 -14.60 -16.85 11.77
C SER A 88 -14.09 -17.87 12.80
N GLY A 89 -13.46 -18.96 12.35
CA GLY A 89 -12.96 -20.02 13.21
C GLY A 89 -14.05 -20.99 13.68
N GLY A 90 -15.21 -21.06 13.01
CA GLY A 90 -16.27 -22.02 13.32
C GLY A 90 -15.85 -23.48 13.09
N ASP A 91 -16.67 -24.42 13.54
CA ASP A 91 -16.40 -25.85 13.32
C ASP A 91 -16.42 -26.20 11.83
N ASP A 92 -15.57 -27.14 11.41
CA ASP A 92 -15.47 -27.56 10.00
C ASP A 92 -16.80 -28.05 9.41
N ALA A 93 -17.68 -28.64 10.24
CA ALA A 93 -19.01 -29.08 9.83
C ALA A 93 -19.95 -27.92 9.44
N THR A 94 -19.64 -26.70 9.89
CA THR A 94 -20.43 -25.48 9.63
C THR A 94 -19.84 -24.63 8.50
N ARG A 95 -18.77 -25.12 7.86
CA ARG A 95 -18.07 -24.42 6.78
C ARG A 95 -18.40 -25.02 5.43
N MET A 96 -18.32 -24.20 4.39
CA MET A 96 -18.37 -24.67 3.00
C MET A 96 -17.27 -24.02 2.17
N ASN A 97 -16.90 -24.67 1.06
CA ASN A 97 -15.98 -24.08 0.09
C ASN A 97 -16.63 -22.89 -0.60
N TRP A 98 -15.86 -21.82 -0.82
CA TRP A 98 -16.26 -20.71 -1.67
C TRP A 98 -16.51 -21.19 -3.10
N TRP A 99 -17.57 -20.69 -3.73
CA TRP A 99 -17.97 -21.15 -5.07
C TRP A 99 -17.35 -20.33 -6.21
N GLY A 100 -16.66 -19.23 -5.92
CA GLY A 100 -15.96 -18.39 -6.90
C GLY A 100 -14.67 -19.03 -7.43
N GLY A 101 -13.66 -18.20 -7.69
CA GLY A 101 -12.33 -18.58 -8.17
C GLY A 101 -11.48 -19.27 -7.09
N ASN A 102 -11.47 -18.75 -5.86
CA ASN A 102 -10.73 -19.30 -4.73
C ASN A 102 -11.47 -20.47 -4.06
N LYS A 103 -11.64 -21.57 -4.79
CA LYS A 103 -12.44 -22.74 -4.38
C LYS A 103 -11.87 -23.51 -3.19
N THR A 104 -10.62 -23.23 -2.81
CA THR A 104 -9.97 -23.87 -1.67
C THR A 104 -10.31 -23.20 -0.34
N PHE A 105 -10.76 -21.94 -0.37
CA PHE A 105 -11.13 -21.23 0.84
C PHE A 105 -12.45 -21.75 1.40
N LYS A 106 -12.47 -22.06 2.70
CA LYS A 106 -13.66 -22.49 3.45
C LYS A 106 -14.13 -21.37 4.35
N PHE A 107 -15.44 -21.15 4.41
CA PHE A 107 -16.02 -20.05 5.18
C PHE A 107 -17.25 -20.50 5.96
N ASP A 108 -17.55 -19.76 7.04
CA ASP A 108 -18.73 -19.97 7.90
C ASP A 108 -19.63 -18.72 8.00
N LYS A 109 -19.16 -17.56 7.51
CA LYS A 109 -19.89 -16.30 7.45
C LYS A 109 -19.70 -15.63 6.10
N LEU A 110 -20.75 -14.95 5.66
CA LEU A 110 -20.77 -14.22 4.41
C LEU A 110 -21.39 -12.84 4.62
N VAL A 111 -20.64 -11.79 4.34
CA VAL A 111 -21.18 -10.44 4.21
C VAL A 111 -21.50 -10.22 2.73
N THR A 112 -22.73 -9.83 2.41
CA THR A 112 -23.20 -9.68 1.04
C THR A 112 -23.75 -8.28 0.81
N ALA A 113 -23.26 -7.64 -0.25
CA ALA A 113 -23.81 -6.40 -0.79
C ALA A 113 -23.97 -6.55 -2.30
N TRP A 114 -25.09 -7.12 -2.72
CA TRP A 114 -25.48 -7.22 -4.13
C TRP A 114 -26.61 -6.24 -4.39
N VAL A 115 -26.27 -5.11 -5.01
CA VAL A 115 -27.11 -3.93 -4.94
C VAL A 115 -27.33 -3.25 -6.26
N THR A 116 -28.50 -2.64 -6.39
CA THR A 116 -28.84 -1.65 -7.41
C THR A 116 -29.22 -0.34 -6.72
N ARG A 117 -28.78 0.79 -7.27
CA ARG A 117 -29.10 2.11 -6.73
C ARG A 117 -30.54 2.48 -7.08
N GLY A 118 -31.38 2.65 -6.05
CA GLY A 118 -32.72 3.20 -6.17
C GLY A 118 -32.82 4.62 -5.61
N ASN A 119 -34.04 5.17 -5.61
CA ASN A 119 -34.31 6.54 -5.14
C ASN A 119 -33.95 6.76 -3.66
N ASN A 120 -34.01 5.70 -2.85
CA ASN A 120 -33.75 5.74 -1.40
C ASN A 120 -32.40 5.12 -1.02
N GLY A 121 -31.46 5.04 -1.98
CA GLY A 121 -30.16 4.39 -1.80
C GLY A 121 -30.11 2.99 -2.39
N TYR A 122 -29.11 2.22 -1.99
CA TYR A 122 -28.87 0.87 -2.48
C TYR A 122 -29.91 -0.13 -1.97
N GLN A 123 -30.41 -0.97 -2.88
CA GLN A 123 -31.40 -2.02 -2.61
C GLN A 123 -30.92 -3.34 -3.22
N GLY A 124 -31.32 -4.45 -2.63
CA GLY A 124 -30.94 -5.80 -3.09
C GLY A 124 -30.66 -6.72 -1.92
N THR A 125 -29.77 -7.70 -2.11
CA THR A 125 -29.34 -8.60 -1.04
C THR A 125 -28.22 -7.93 -0.25
N ILE A 126 -28.59 -7.41 0.92
CA ILE A 126 -27.69 -6.69 1.82
C ILE A 126 -27.73 -7.35 3.18
N GLY A 127 -26.57 -7.75 3.71
CA GLY A 127 -26.45 -8.17 5.09
C GLY A 127 -25.46 -9.30 5.34
N VAL A 128 -25.71 -10.09 6.38
CA VAL A 128 -24.82 -11.17 6.82
C VAL A 128 -25.58 -12.49 6.81
N GLY A 129 -24.94 -13.53 6.29
CA GLY A 129 -25.46 -14.89 6.27
C GLY A 129 -24.42 -15.93 6.70
N ASP A 130 -24.88 -17.17 6.76
CA ASP A 130 -24.06 -18.35 7.02
C ASP A 130 -24.25 -19.43 5.94
N VAL A 131 -23.60 -20.57 6.12
CA VAL A 131 -23.66 -21.71 5.18
C VAL A 131 -25.08 -22.25 5.00
N ALA A 132 -25.89 -22.27 6.06
CA ALA A 132 -27.28 -22.71 5.97
C ALA A 132 -28.10 -21.74 5.08
N GLY A 133 -27.92 -20.43 5.28
CA GLY A 133 -28.50 -19.39 4.44
C GLY A 133 -28.07 -19.50 2.99
N VAL A 134 -26.76 -19.66 2.73
CA VAL A 134 -26.24 -19.85 1.37
C VAL A 134 -26.88 -21.06 0.68
N ASN A 135 -26.96 -22.21 1.34
CA ASN A 135 -27.60 -23.41 0.79
C ASN A 135 -29.09 -23.19 0.49
N ALA A 136 -29.76 -22.36 1.28
CA ALA A 136 -31.15 -21.94 1.08
C ALA A 136 -31.30 -20.75 0.10
N LYS A 137 -30.22 -20.26 -0.51
CA LYS A 137 -30.17 -19.06 -1.37
C LYS A 137 -30.62 -17.76 -0.67
N GLN A 138 -30.44 -17.69 0.65
CA GLN A 138 -30.69 -16.53 1.49
C GLN A 138 -29.36 -16.01 2.06
N LEU A 139 -28.61 -15.24 1.26
CA LEU A 139 -27.23 -14.80 1.58
C LEU A 139 -27.11 -13.80 2.75
N ASN A 140 -28.25 -13.40 3.33
CA ASN A 140 -28.36 -12.46 4.43
C ASN A 140 -29.33 -12.97 5.53
N ASN A 141 -29.38 -14.28 5.75
CA ASN A 141 -30.33 -14.91 6.67
C ASN A 141 -30.12 -14.56 8.15
N LEU A 142 -28.91 -14.15 8.56
CA LEU A 142 -28.63 -13.78 9.96
C LEU A 142 -29.01 -12.33 10.23
N HIS A 143 -28.62 -11.42 9.34
CA HIS A 143 -28.88 -10.00 9.44
C HIS A 143 -29.19 -9.42 8.06
N GLN A 144 -30.19 -8.56 7.98
CA GLN A 144 -30.61 -7.92 6.73
C GLN A 144 -30.46 -6.40 6.83
N ASN A 145 -29.96 -5.77 5.79
CA ASN A 145 -29.83 -4.31 5.67
C ASN A 145 -29.04 -3.67 6.84
N ASN A 146 -28.09 -4.40 7.43
CA ASN A 146 -27.25 -3.94 8.55
C ASN A 146 -25.87 -3.42 8.11
N LEU A 147 -25.64 -3.27 6.80
CA LEU A 147 -24.36 -2.83 6.26
C LEU A 147 -24.36 -1.33 6.00
N GLN A 148 -23.23 -0.69 6.27
CA GLN A 148 -22.93 0.65 5.75
C GLN A 148 -22.15 0.49 4.45
N MET A 149 -22.53 1.23 3.41
CA MET A 149 -21.90 1.13 2.09
C MET A 149 -21.59 2.50 1.53
N ARG A 150 -20.41 2.65 0.92
CA ARG A 150 -20.03 3.87 0.19
C ARG A 150 -19.06 3.56 -0.94
N ILE A 151 -19.04 4.42 -1.94
CA ILE A 151 -18.04 4.40 -3.01
C ILE A 151 -17.12 5.60 -2.81
N GLU A 152 -15.82 5.36 -2.86
CA GLU A 152 -14.78 6.40 -2.74
C GLU A 152 -13.75 6.22 -3.85
N GLY A 153 -13.86 7.03 -4.90
CA GLY A 153 -12.96 6.95 -6.05
C GLY A 153 -13.03 5.59 -6.75
N ASP A 154 -11.95 4.82 -6.66
CA ASP A 154 -11.81 3.49 -7.28
C ASP A 154 -12.26 2.35 -6.37
N SER A 155 -12.95 2.63 -5.27
CA SER A 155 -13.15 1.66 -4.19
C SER A 155 -14.57 1.57 -3.69
N ILE A 156 -14.96 0.34 -3.34
CA ILE A 156 -16.20 0.04 -2.63
C ILE A 156 -15.85 -0.21 -1.16
N LEU A 157 -16.58 0.44 -0.25
CA LEU A 157 -16.38 0.31 1.19
C LEU A 157 -17.61 -0.32 1.84
N ILE A 158 -17.39 -1.38 2.60
CA ILE A 158 -18.41 -2.13 3.33
C ILE A 158 -18.10 -2.06 4.83
N GLY A 159 -19.01 -1.48 5.60
CA GLY A 159 -18.97 -1.41 7.06
C GLY A 159 -19.99 -2.38 7.65
N VAL A 160 -19.55 -3.20 8.60
CA VAL A 160 -20.38 -4.21 9.27
C VAL A 160 -19.96 -4.32 10.73
N LYS A 161 -20.92 -4.51 11.64
CA LYS A 161 -20.57 -4.74 13.05
C LYS A 161 -19.81 -6.04 13.15
N ARG A 162 -18.68 -6.03 13.87
CA ARG A 162 -17.88 -7.23 14.09
C ARG A 162 -18.74 -8.33 14.72
N THR A 163 -19.56 -7.98 15.71
CA THR A 163 -20.47 -8.88 16.42
C THR A 163 -21.57 -9.50 15.56
N ASP A 164 -21.92 -8.90 14.41
CA ASP A 164 -22.86 -9.51 13.44
C ASP A 164 -22.17 -10.61 12.61
N ILE A 165 -20.83 -10.67 12.62
CA ILE A 165 -20.02 -11.72 11.98
C ILE A 165 -19.57 -12.75 13.02
N THR A 166 -18.90 -12.29 14.08
CA THR A 166 -18.24 -13.14 15.08
C THR A 166 -17.95 -12.40 16.38
N ASP A 167 -17.95 -13.14 17.49
CA ASP A 167 -17.49 -12.68 18.80
C ASP A 167 -15.96 -12.73 18.94
N LYS A 168 -15.26 -13.41 18.02
CA LYS A 168 -13.80 -13.53 18.02
C LYS A 168 -13.10 -12.27 17.53
N ILE A 169 -11.81 -12.23 17.81
CA ILE A 169 -10.88 -11.14 17.44
C ILE A 169 -9.97 -11.49 16.26
N LYS A 170 -9.97 -12.75 15.83
CA LYS A 170 -9.19 -13.23 14.70
C LYS A 170 -10.10 -13.91 13.68
N MET A 171 -9.81 -13.70 12.41
CA MET A 171 -10.55 -14.30 11.29
C MET A 171 -9.67 -14.35 10.05
N ASN A 172 -10.01 -15.24 9.12
CA ASN A 172 -9.45 -15.22 7.77
C ASN A 172 -10.52 -14.75 6.80
N VAL A 173 -10.12 -13.94 5.82
CA VAL A 173 -11.05 -13.34 4.86
C VAL A 173 -10.52 -13.45 3.44
N ILE A 174 -11.47 -13.55 2.51
CA ILE A 174 -11.31 -13.14 1.11
C ILE A 174 -12.42 -12.14 0.79
N ALA A 175 -12.19 -11.30 -0.21
CA ALA A 175 -13.23 -10.48 -0.82
C ALA A 175 -13.52 -11.03 -2.22
N ALA A 176 -14.74 -10.82 -2.69
CA ALA A 176 -15.13 -11.14 -4.05
C ALA A 176 -15.95 -9.98 -4.63
N VAL A 177 -15.74 -9.66 -5.90
CA VAL A 177 -16.40 -8.54 -6.59
C VAL A 177 -17.07 -9.00 -7.86
N GLY A 178 -18.05 -8.21 -8.33
CA GLY A 178 -18.76 -8.46 -9.58
C GLY A 178 -19.94 -7.50 -9.76
N SER A 179 -20.98 -7.96 -10.43
CA SER A 179 -22.25 -7.25 -10.50
C SER A 179 -23.18 -7.67 -9.35
N ASN A 180 -24.35 -7.05 -9.26
CA ASN A 180 -25.42 -7.42 -8.34
C ASN A 180 -26.03 -8.82 -8.61
N GLU A 181 -25.58 -9.54 -9.63
CA GLU A 181 -26.12 -10.84 -10.05
C GLU A 181 -25.05 -11.91 -10.23
N GLN A 182 -23.80 -11.52 -10.49
CA GLN A 182 -22.72 -12.45 -10.77
C GLN A 182 -21.40 -12.02 -10.14
N TRP A 183 -20.71 -13.02 -9.61
CA TRP A 183 -19.30 -12.97 -9.24
C TRP A 183 -18.42 -12.79 -10.49
N ASN A 184 -17.36 -12.00 -10.38
CA ASN A 184 -16.35 -11.81 -11.43
C ASN A 184 -14.94 -12.19 -11.00
N ASP A 185 -14.55 -11.81 -9.79
CA ASP A 185 -13.16 -11.86 -9.33
C ASP A 185 -13.06 -12.04 -7.80
N ASP A 186 -11.97 -12.67 -7.34
CA ASP A 186 -11.68 -12.97 -5.94
C ASP A 186 -10.33 -12.38 -5.51
N LEU A 187 -10.30 -11.80 -4.31
CA LEU A 187 -9.11 -11.19 -3.72
C LEU A 187 -8.86 -11.71 -2.29
N PRO A 188 -7.79 -12.49 -2.05
CA PRO A 188 -6.88 -13.03 -3.06
C PRO A 188 -7.52 -14.18 -3.84
N ASN A 189 -7.07 -14.36 -5.09
CA ASN A 189 -7.36 -15.55 -5.92
C ASN A 189 -6.99 -16.91 -5.28
N ALA A 190 -6.17 -16.91 -4.22
CA ALA A 190 -5.68 -18.10 -3.54
C ALA A 190 -5.40 -17.83 -2.06
N GLY A 191 -5.67 -18.83 -1.20
CA GLY A 191 -5.44 -18.70 0.23
C GLY A 191 -6.39 -17.70 0.87
N SER A 192 -5.91 -16.94 1.86
CA SER A 192 -6.73 -15.94 2.55
C SER A 192 -5.86 -14.91 3.27
N ALA A 193 -6.44 -13.76 3.60
CA ALA A 193 -5.80 -12.78 4.46
C ALA A 193 -6.27 -12.93 5.92
N ALA A 194 -5.34 -12.90 6.86
CA ALA A 194 -5.64 -12.95 8.29
C ALA A 194 -5.85 -11.55 8.87
N ILE A 195 -6.90 -11.39 9.67
CA ILE A 195 -7.20 -10.20 10.46
C ILE A 195 -7.00 -10.54 11.94
N ASP A 196 -6.33 -9.64 12.68
CA ASP A 196 -6.15 -9.73 14.13
C ASP A 196 -6.48 -8.39 14.80
N LEU A 197 -7.67 -8.32 15.39
CA LEU A 197 -8.27 -7.12 15.97
C LEU A 197 -7.71 -6.77 17.35
N SER A 198 -6.94 -7.65 18.01
CA SER A 198 -6.30 -7.31 19.28
C SER A 198 -5.14 -6.32 19.13
N LYS A 199 -4.60 -6.19 17.91
CA LYS A 199 -3.48 -5.28 17.65
C LYS A 199 -3.97 -3.83 17.69
N THR A 200 -3.30 -3.01 18.48
CA THR A 200 -3.64 -1.59 18.73
C THR A 200 -3.28 -0.69 17.55
N THR A 201 -2.37 -1.13 16.69
CA THR A 201 -1.92 -0.40 15.50
C THR A 201 -1.58 -1.43 14.40
N PRO A 202 -1.88 -1.14 13.12
CA PRO A 202 -1.94 -2.09 12.02
C PRO A 202 -0.71 -2.96 11.78
N GLY A 203 -0.92 -3.97 10.94
CA GLY A 203 0.18 -4.73 10.36
C GLY A 203 1.16 -3.85 9.59
N VAL A 204 2.22 -4.47 9.05
CA VAL A 204 3.34 -3.84 8.33
C VAL A 204 2.96 -3.09 7.03
N ARG A 205 1.68 -2.85 6.75
CA ARG A 205 1.21 -2.13 5.54
C ARG A 205 -0.02 -1.31 5.83
N GLU A 206 0.17 -0.04 6.15
CA GLU A 206 -0.92 0.92 6.27
C GLU A 206 -0.97 1.86 5.09
N ILE A 207 -2.19 2.29 4.75
CA ILE A 207 -2.42 3.33 3.77
C ILE A 207 -3.31 4.44 4.33
N ASP A 208 -2.97 5.67 3.96
CA ASP A 208 -3.79 6.87 4.15
C ASP A 208 -4.12 7.43 2.76
N VAL A 209 -5.37 7.24 2.35
CA VAL A 209 -5.85 7.61 1.02
C VAL A 209 -5.96 9.12 0.78
N SER A 210 -5.76 9.94 1.83
CA SER A 210 -5.66 11.39 1.69
C SER A 210 -4.31 11.87 1.16
N ARG A 211 -3.34 10.96 1.02
CA ARG A 211 -1.96 11.25 0.63
C ARG A 211 -1.66 10.83 -0.81
N ASN A 212 -0.59 11.40 -1.37
CA ASN A 212 -0.01 10.95 -2.62
C ASN A 212 1.52 11.06 -2.54
N ASN A 213 2.21 9.99 -2.14
CA ASN A 213 3.67 9.97 -2.05
C ASN A 213 4.36 9.94 -3.42
N LEU A 214 3.59 9.88 -4.52
CA LEU A 214 4.10 10.01 -5.89
C LEU A 214 4.05 11.48 -6.39
N GLU A 215 3.78 12.42 -5.49
CA GLU A 215 3.85 13.85 -5.74
C GLU A 215 4.71 14.50 -4.65
N LEU A 216 5.68 15.31 -5.07
CA LEU A 216 6.47 16.11 -4.13
C LEU A 216 5.65 17.33 -3.65
N PRO A 217 5.84 17.79 -2.40
CA PRO A 217 5.24 19.03 -1.94
C PRO A 217 5.58 20.20 -2.87
N LYS A 218 4.65 21.14 -3.07
CA LYS A 218 4.81 22.25 -4.03
C LYS A 218 6.03 23.12 -3.74
N GLU A 219 6.40 23.23 -2.49
CA GLU A 219 7.53 23.99 -1.96
C GLU A 219 8.85 23.21 -1.96
N TYR A 220 8.82 21.90 -2.27
CA TYR A 220 10.01 21.07 -2.25
C TYR A 220 10.97 21.42 -3.39
N LYS A 221 12.24 21.65 -3.05
CA LYS A 221 13.29 21.96 -4.02
C LYS A 221 14.06 20.69 -4.40
N THR A 222 13.90 20.26 -5.64
CA THR A 222 14.59 19.08 -6.18
C THR A 222 16.03 19.39 -6.56
N LEU A 223 16.88 18.37 -6.51
CA LEU A 223 18.20 18.36 -7.13
C LEU A 223 18.07 18.32 -8.67
N GLY A 224 18.69 19.27 -9.36
CA GLY A 224 18.71 19.30 -10.83
C GLY A 224 19.37 18.05 -11.44
N ASN A 225 18.95 17.67 -12.65
CA ASN A 225 19.46 16.47 -13.32
C ASN A 225 20.96 16.51 -13.62
N ASP A 226 21.51 17.70 -13.83
CA ASP A 226 22.92 18.01 -14.06
C ASP A 226 23.72 18.18 -12.75
N HIS A 227 23.04 18.34 -11.62
CA HIS A 227 23.66 18.48 -10.32
C HIS A 227 24.10 17.12 -9.77
N ARG A 228 25.21 17.17 -9.03
CA ARG A 228 25.86 15.98 -8.45
C ARG A 228 25.17 15.56 -7.15
N PRO A 229 25.19 14.27 -6.83
CA PRO A 229 24.80 13.81 -5.50
C PRO A 229 25.78 14.33 -4.44
N ALA A 230 25.41 14.16 -3.17
CA ALA A 230 26.33 14.40 -2.07
C ALA A 230 27.47 13.39 -2.12
N ILE A 231 28.71 13.88 -2.18
CA ILE A 231 29.92 13.07 -2.27
C ILE A 231 30.91 13.51 -1.20
N ALA A 232 31.27 12.60 -0.29
CA ALA A 232 32.33 12.80 0.68
C ALA A 232 33.56 11.95 0.30
N LYS A 233 34.76 12.51 0.52
CA LYS A 233 36.04 11.85 0.25
C LYS A 233 36.79 11.66 1.54
N SER A 234 37.42 10.50 1.71
CA SER A 234 38.27 10.21 2.87
C SER A 234 39.29 9.13 2.54
N GLY A 235 40.27 8.94 3.43
CA GLY A 235 41.33 7.97 3.26
C GLY A 235 42.39 8.33 2.22
N GLY A 236 43.50 7.59 2.25
CA GLY A 236 44.69 7.84 1.42
C GLY A 236 45.29 6.57 0.81
N GLY A 237 44.60 5.43 0.92
CA GLY A 237 45.09 4.15 0.40
C GLY A 237 45.11 4.06 -1.13
N LYS A 238 45.76 3.02 -1.66
CA LYS A 238 45.90 2.80 -3.12
C LYS A 238 44.62 2.25 -3.77
N GLN A 239 43.91 1.35 -3.10
CA GLN A 239 42.68 0.78 -3.62
C GLN A 239 41.52 1.77 -3.41
N THR A 240 40.78 2.07 -4.47
CA THR A 240 39.62 2.96 -4.39
C THR A 240 38.35 2.17 -4.16
N LEU A 241 37.55 2.61 -3.17
CA LEU A 241 36.21 2.12 -2.88
C LEU A 241 35.19 3.26 -3.06
N ILE A 242 34.11 2.99 -3.79
CA ILE A 242 32.93 3.85 -3.86
C ILE A 242 31.87 3.24 -2.95
N LEU A 243 31.51 3.93 -1.87
CA LEU A 243 30.53 3.50 -0.90
C LEU A 243 29.19 4.15 -1.23
N VAL A 244 28.13 3.36 -1.36
CA VAL A 244 26.80 3.86 -1.76
C VAL A 244 25.74 3.30 -0.81
N PRO A 245 25.19 4.11 0.11
CA PRO A 245 24.12 3.67 1.00
C PRO A 245 22.77 3.61 0.26
N GLY A 246 21.85 2.79 0.75
CA GLY A 246 20.48 2.65 0.22
C GLY A 246 19.39 3.01 1.23
N MET A 247 18.19 2.49 1.00
CA MET A 247 17.01 2.69 1.85
C MET A 247 17.28 2.18 3.25
N TYR A 248 16.78 2.93 4.24
CA TYR A 248 17.00 2.74 5.69
C TYR A 248 18.45 2.95 6.17
N SER A 249 19.32 3.44 5.29
CA SER A 249 20.74 3.70 5.54
C SER A 249 21.08 5.16 5.18
N GLY A 250 22.35 5.53 5.24
CA GLY A 250 22.82 6.76 4.60
C GLY A 250 24.26 7.14 4.92
N ALA A 251 24.54 8.43 5.00
CA ALA A 251 25.91 8.92 5.00
C ALA A 251 26.76 8.34 6.15
N THR A 252 26.14 8.10 7.31
CA THR A 252 26.82 7.58 8.50
C THR A 252 26.91 6.05 8.55
N SER A 253 26.23 5.33 7.65
CA SER A 253 26.21 3.85 7.65
C SER A 253 27.59 3.23 7.47
N PHE A 254 28.52 3.98 6.86
CA PHE A 254 29.88 3.53 6.60
C PHE A 254 30.94 4.11 7.55
N ASP A 255 30.60 4.97 8.50
CA ASP A 255 31.57 5.72 9.32
C ASP A 255 32.58 4.79 10.00
N SER A 256 32.10 3.80 10.75
CA SER A 256 32.98 2.85 11.43
C SER A 256 33.82 2.00 10.47
N PHE A 257 33.35 1.76 9.23
CA PHE A 257 34.14 1.06 8.22
C PHE A 257 35.23 1.97 7.66
N ILE A 258 34.89 3.22 7.34
CA ILE A 258 35.83 4.23 6.87
C ILE A 258 36.93 4.43 7.91
N ASP A 259 36.58 4.72 9.17
CA ASP A 259 37.52 5.04 10.25
C ASP A 259 38.57 3.96 10.47
N ARG A 260 38.16 2.68 10.41
CA ARG A 260 39.07 1.55 10.61
C ARG A 260 40.00 1.30 9.42
N ASN A 261 39.72 1.86 8.25
CA ASN A 261 40.39 1.47 7.00
C ASN A 261 40.91 2.65 6.16
N GLN A 262 40.96 3.87 6.71
CA GLN A 262 41.39 5.09 5.99
C GLN A 262 42.81 5.00 5.41
N THR A 263 43.70 4.21 6.00
CA THR A 263 45.07 4.01 5.49
C THR A 263 45.15 2.98 4.37
N GLN A 264 44.16 2.07 4.28
CA GLN A 264 44.14 0.98 3.31
C GLN A 264 43.43 1.37 2.02
N TYR A 265 42.37 2.17 2.12
CA TYR A 265 41.54 2.55 0.99
C TYR A 265 41.46 4.07 0.80
N LYS A 266 41.17 4.47 -0.44
CA LYS A 266 40.64 5.79 -0.79
C LYS A 266 39.13 5.65 -0.96
N PHE A 267 38.37 6.42 -0.21
CA PHE A 267 36.90 6.33 -0.18
C PHE A 267 36.25 7.48 -0.92
N PHE A 268 35.19 7.14 -1.65
CA PHE A 268 34.18 8.08 -2.12
C PHE A 268 32.82 7.60 -1.63
N LEU A 269 32.26 8.28 -0.64
CA LEU A 269 30.90 8.03 -0.17
C LEU A 269 29.94 8.84 -1.03
N VAL A 270 29.11 8.15 -1.82
CA VAL A 270 28.13 8.75 -2.73
C VAL A 270 26.73 8.49 -2.17
N THR A 271 26.14 9.48 -1.51
CA THR A 271 24.77 9.34 -0.98
C THR A 271 23.76 9.59 -2.10
N PRO A 272 22.90 8.61 -2.47
CA PRO A 272 21.93 8.79 -3.53
C PRO A 272 20.97 9.97 -3.25
N PRO A 273 20.60 10.77 -4.27
CA PRO A 273 19.63 11.85 -4.10
C PRO A 273 18.30 11.33 -3.54
N GLY A 274 17.78 11.97 -2.50
CA GLY A 274 16.53 11.60 -1.83
C GLY A 274 16.72 10.60 -0.67
N ILE A 275 17.94 10.14 -0.42
CA ILE A 275 18.28 9.29 0.73
C ILE A 275 18.94 10.12 1.84
N ASN A 276 18.60 9.83 3.09
CA ASN A 276 19.19 10.40 4.31
C ASN A 276 19.33 11.94 4.25
N GLY A 277 18.21 12.63 3.99
CA GLY A 277 18.12 14.09 4.00
C GLY A 277 18.73 14.80 2.80
N THR A 278 19.32 14.09 1.83
CA THR A 278 19.77 14.70 0.58
C THR A 278 18.58 15.14 -0.28
N PRO A 279 18.67 16.26 -1.02
CA PRO A 279 17.61 16.66 -1.95
C PRO A 279 17.36 15.56 -3.00
N SER A 280 16.10 15.20 -3.22
CA SER A 280 15.71 14.21 -4.23
C SER A 280 15.79 14.80 -5.64
N ARG A 281 15.94 13.95 -6.65
CA ARG A 281 15.61 14.32 -8.03
C ARG A 281 14.10 14.53 -8.17
N ALA A 282 13.70 15.16 -9.27
CA ALA A 282 12.28 15.28 -9.60
C ALA A 282 11.62 13.89 -9.75
N MET A 283 10.31 13.83 -9.51
CA MET A 283 9.52 12.67 -9.91
C MET A 283 9.60 12.50 -11.44
N PRO A 284 9.64 11.27 -11.95
CA PRO A 284 9.45 11.01 -13.38
C PRO A 284 8.13 11.58 -13.87
N ALA A 285 8.00 11.75 -15.19
CA ALA A 285 6.73 12.18 -15.78
C ALA A 285 5.60 11.22 -15.39
N ARG A 286 4.40 11.74 -15.18
CA ARG A 286 3.24 10.91 -14.81
C ARG A 286 3.04 9.80 -15.85
N GLY A 287 2.92 8.56 -15.39
CA GLY A 287 2.75 7.39 -16.26
C GLY A 287 4.06 6.74 -16.72
N THR A 288 5.23 7.28 -16.35
CA THR A 288 6.50 6.57 -16.53
C THR A 288 6.49 5.28 -15.72
N SER A 289 6.88 4.16 -16.34
CA SER A 289 6.96 2.87 -15.64
C SER A 289 8.09 2.87 -14.61
N PHE A 290 7.86 2.29 -13.43
CA PHE A 290 8.90 2.09 -12.43
C PHE A 290 9.97 1.10 -12.91
N SER A 291 9.66 0.27 -13.91
CA SER A 291 10.64 -0.62 -14.56
C SER A 291 11.67 0.12 -15.41
N GLU A 292 11.46 1.40 -15.73
CA GLU A 292 12.47 2.24 -16.39
C GLU A 292 13.60 2.67 -15.44
N LEU A 293 13.42 2.45 -14.12
CA LEU A 293 14.42 2.69 -13.10
C LEU A 293 15.01 4.12 -13.13
N THR A 294 14.20 5.13 -13.47
CA THR A 294 14.66 6.50 -13.80
C THR A 294 15.66 7.09 -12.79
N TRP A 295 15.40 6.92 -11.48
CA TRP A 295 16.31 7.41 -10.43
C TRP A 295 17.58 6.57 -10.31
N THR A 296 17.48 5.25 -10.46
CA THR A 296 18.63 4.34 -10.46
C THR A 296 19.54 4.66 -11.64
N ARG A 297 19.00 4.81 -12.86
CA ARG A 297 19.76 5.21 -14.04
C ARG A 297 20.46 6.57 -13.86
N SER A 298 19.83 7.49 -13.15
CA SER A 298 20.48 8.75 -12.77
C SER A 298 21.65 8.55 -11.80
N LEU A 299 21.51 7.67 -10.81
CA LEU A 299 22.59 7.31 -9.87
C LEU A 299 23.76 6.62 -10.57
N GLU A 300 23.48 5.71 -11.50
CA GLU A 300 24.50 5.04 -12.34
C GLU A 300 25.35 6.07 -13.08
N ARG A 301 24.68 7.00 -13.78
CA ARG A 301 25.34 8.12 -14.46
C ARG A 301 26.18 8.98 -13.51
N ASP A 302 25.68 9.25 -12.30
CA ASP A 302 26.41 10.05 -11.31
C ASP A 302 27.69 9.35 -10.84
N ILE A 303 27.64 8.03 -10.64
CA ILE A 303 28.81 7.20 -10.29
C ILE A 303 29.82 7.18 -11.44
N LEU A 304 29.38 6.99 -12.69
CA LEU A 304 30.26 7.04 -13.86
C LEU A 304 30.90 8.43 -14.03
N ASN A 305 30.15 9.50 -13.77
CA ASN A 305 30.67 10.86 -13.78
C ASN A 305 31.74 11.08 -12.71
N LEU A 306 31.55 10.51 -11.52
CA LEU A 306 32.56 10.53 -10.47
C LEU A 306 33.83 9.79 -10.91
N ILE A 307 33.69 8.57 -11.44
CA ILE A 307 34.80 7.74 -11.95
C ILE A 307 35.62 8.53 -12.98
N ARG A 308 34.95 9.11 -13.99
CA ARG A 308 35.61 9.89 -15.03
C ARG A 308 36.30 11.14 -14.50
N LYS A 309 35.60 11.94 -13.67
CA LYS A 309 36.16 13.20 -13.16
C LYS A 309 37.38 12.97 -12.27
N GLU A 310 37.29 11.99 -11.38
CA GLU A 310 38.36 11.68 -10.42
C GLU A 310 39.41 10.75 -11.03
N LYS A 311 39.24 10.34 -12.30
CA LYS A 311 40.12 9.45 -13.06
C LYS A 311 40.39 8.15 -12.30
N LEU A 312 39.33 7.55 -11.75
CA LEU A 312 39.43 6.34 -10.95
C LEU A 312 39.69 5.14 -11.85
N ALA A 313 40.75 4.38 -11.56
CA ALA A 313 41.04 3.14 -12.26
C ALA A 313 40.33 1.98 -11.55
N LYS A 314 39.27 1.45 -12.18
CA LYS A 314 38.52 0.26 -11.74
C LYS A 314 38.21 0.25 -10.23
N PRO A 315 37.49 1.24 -9.70
CA PRO A 315 37.09 1.23 -8.29
C PRO A 315 36.15 0.06 -7.99
N ILE A 316 36.16 -0.42 -6.75
CA ILE A 316 35.17 -1.39 -6.25
C ILE A 316 33.98 -0.61 -5.68
N ILE A 317 32.76 -0.98 -6.04
CA ILE A 317 31.53 -0.37 -5.51
C ILE A 317 31.03 -1.23 -4.35
N VAL A 318 30.90 -0.63 -3.16
CA VAL A 318 30.26 -1.24 -1.99
C VAL A 318 28.88 -0.60 -1.85
N ALA A 319 27.83 -1.38 -2.10
CA ALA A 319 26.45 -0.90 -2.16
C ALA A 319 25.57 -1.58 -1.10
N GLU A 320 24.83 -0.78 -0.35
CA GLU A 320 23.93 -1.25 0.69
C GLU A 320 22.48 -1.08 0.26
N ARG A 321 21.70 -2.17 0.14
CA ARG A 321 20.26 -2.15 -0.22
C ARG A 321 19.93 -1.38 -1.51
N GLN A 322 18.67 -1.35 -1.91
CA GLN A 322 18.19 -0.51 -3.02
C GLN A 322 18.14 0.97 -2.59
N PRO A 323 18.29 1.96 -3.51
CA PRO A 323 18.58 1.78 -4.93
C PRO A 323 20.06 1.50 -5.24
N ALA A 324 20.96 1.64 -4.25
CA ALA A 324 22.40 1.52 -4.43
C ALA A 324 22.83 0.19 -5.05
N ALA A 325 22.32 -0.92 -4.52
CA ALA A 325 22.65 -2.25 -4.98
C ALA A 325 22.16 -2.51 -6.41
N GLN A 326 20.97 -2.00 -6.77
CA GLN A 326 20.48 -2.10 -8.15
C GLN A 326 21.43 -1.36 -9.09
N ALA A 327 21.77 -0.10 -8.79
CA ALA A 327 22.70 0.67 -9.60
C ALA A 327 24.07 -0.02 -9.73
N ALA A 328 24.60 -0.61 -8.65
CA ALA A 328 25.87 -1.32 -8.68
C ALA A 328 25.81 -2.57 -9.58
N ILE A 329 24.70 -3.32 -9.55
CA ILE A 329 24.48 -4.50 -10.41
C ILE A 329 24.42 -4.08 -11.88
N GLU A 330 23.57 -3.10 -12.22
CA GLU A 330 23.42 -2.60 -13.60
C GLU A 330 24.76 -2.08 -14.14
N LEU A 331 25.48 -1.27 -13.34
CA LEU A 331 26.80 -0.77 -13.72
C LEU A 331 27.83 -1.88 -13.96
N ALA A 332 27.83 -2.94 -13.14
CA ALA A 332 28.75 -4.06 -13.32
C ALA A 332 28.43 -4.86 -14.60
N ILE A 333 27.15 -4.94 -14.98
CA ILE A 333 26.69 -5.60 -16.21
C ILE A 333 27.00 -4.75 -17.44
N GLU A 334 26.66 -3.46 -17.42
CA GLU A 334 26.72 -2.58 -18.58
C GLU A 334 28.09 -1.91 -18.78
N HIS A 335 28.89 -1.79 -17.73
CA HIS A 335 30.20 -1.12 -17.75
C HIS A 335 31.32 -1.91 -17.04
N PRO A 336 31.51 -3.21 -17.35
CA PRO A 336 32.48 -4.07 -16.67
C PRO A 336 33.93 -3.56 -16.76
N ASP A 337 34.28 -2.82 -17.81
CA ASP A 337 35.63 -2.28 -17.99
C ASP A 337 35.95 -1.09 -17.08
N GLN A 338 34.92 -0.40 -16.56
CA GLN A 338 35.09 0.79 -15.73
C GLN A 338 35.13 0.47 -14.23
N ILE A 339 34.75 -0.75 -13.82
CA ILE A 339 34.53 -1.12 -12.41
C ILE A 339 35.38 -2.34 -12.05
N GLY A 340 35.98 -2.32 -10.86
CA GLY A 340 36.85 -3.40 -10.37
C GLY A 340 36.11 -4.55 -9.69
N GLY A 341 34.87 -4.31 -9.27
CA GLY A 341 34.00 -5.29 -8.64
C GLY A 341 32.86 -4.64 -7.85
N VAL A 342 31.94 -5.46 -7.36
CA VAL A 342 30.82 -5.04 -6.53
C VAL A 342 30.75 -5.85 -5.23
N VAL A 343 30.43 -5.18 -4.13
CA VAL A 343 30.13 -5.79 -2.83
C VAL A 343 28.72 -5.36 -2.44
N LEU A 344 27.80 -6.31 -2.33
CA LEU A 344 26.40 -6.04 -2.01
C LEU A 344 26.13 -6.36 -0.55
N VAL A 345 25.66 -5.37 0.21
CA VAL A 345 25.41 -5.49 1.67
C VAL A 345 23.90 -5.40 1.92
N GLY A 346 23.34 -6.40 2.62
CA GLY A 346 21.93 -6.41 3.03
C GLY A 346 20.93 -6.29 1.87
N THR A 347 21.32 -6.71 0.66
CA THR A 347 20.52 -6.53 -0.56
C THR A 347 19.52 -7.67 -0.73
N ASN A 348 18.25 -7.32 -0.95
CA ASN A 348 17.23 -8.28 -1.35
C ASN A 348 17.28 -8.44 -2.89
N LEU A 349 18.00 -9.45 -3.37
CA LEU A 349 18.19 -9.68 -4.82
C LEU A 349 16.97 -10.30 -5.50
N VAL A 350 16.13 -11.01 -4.74
CA VAL A 350 14.96 -11.68 -5.28
C VAL A 350 13.78 -11.40 -4.36
N GLN A 351 12.76 -10.77 -4.92
CA GLN A 351 11.41 -10.81 -4.38
C GLN A 351 10.59 -11.70 -5.31
N SER A 352 10.09 -12.81 -4.77
CA SER A 352 9.23 -13.71 -5.53
C SER A 352 7.87 -13.05 -5.73
N PHE A 353 7.59 -12.67 -6.96
CA PHE A 353 6.23 -12.35 -7.40
C PHE A 353 5.65 -13.64 -7.96
N PHE A 354 4.50 -14.05 -7.45
CA PHE A 354 3.78 -15.21 -8.00
C PHE A 354 2.76 -14.73 -9.02
N SER A 355 2.62 -15.53 -10.07
CA SER A 355 1.58 -15.33 -11.07
C SER A 355 0.23 -15.36 -10.36
N PRO A 356 -0.56 -14.29 -10.44
CA PRO A 356 -1.93 -14.25 -9.91
C PRO A 356 -2.84 -15.26 -10.62
N LYS A 357 -2.54 -15.55 -11.90
CA LYS A 357 -3.24 -16.53 -12.74
C LYS A 357 -2.98 -17.97 -12.29
N ASP A 358 -2.01 -18.19 -11.41
CA ASP A 358 -1.80 -19.45 -10.75
C ASP A 358 -2.44 -19.42 -9.35
N PRO A 359 -3.62 -20.04 -9.17
CA PRO A 359 -4.31 -20.08 -7.89
C PRO A 359 -3.56 -20.91 -6.83
N THR A 360 -2.45 -21.56 -7.17
CA THR A 360 -1.58 -22.20 -6.18
C THR A 360 -0.49 -21.26 -5.64
N ARG A 361 -0.31 -20.08 -6.27
CA ARG A 361 0.77 -19.12 -5.99
C ARG A 361 2.16 -19.79 -6.00
N LYS A 362 2.39 -20.74 -6.90
CA LYS A 362 3.69 -21.44 -7.04
C LYS A 362 4.44 -21.04 -8.29
N THR A 363 3.73 -20.62 -9.33
CA THR A 363 4.28 -20.18 -10.60
C THR A 363 4.81 -18.75 -10.43
N PRO A 364 6.09 -18.48 -10.69
CA PRO A 364 6.61 -17.12 -10.67
C PRO A 364 5.96 -16.24 -11.76
N LEU A 365 5.75 -14.96 -11.46
CA LEU A 365 5.34 -13.96 -12.44
C LEU A 365 6.46 -13.81 -13.47
N ALA A 366 6.09 -13.89 -14.75
CA ALA A 366 7.01 -13.72 -15.87
C ALA A 366 7.71 -12.37 -15.79
N PHE A 367 8.99 -12.32 -16.16
CA PHE A 367 9.80 -11.11 -16.01
C PHE A 367 9.22 -9.90 -16.75
N SER A 368 8.68 -10.11 -17.96
CA SER A 368 8.00 -9.09 -18.77
C SER A 368 6.79 -8.44 -18.07
N ASP A 369 6.16 -9.17 -17.16
CA ASP A 369 4.88 -8.77 -16.57
C ASP A 369 5.08 -8.09 -15.20
N ARG A 370 6.30 -8.15 -14.64
CA ARG A 370 6.64 -7.56 -13.34
C ARG A 370 6.53 -6.04 -13.33
N GLY A 371 6.88 -5.38 -14.43
CA GLY A 371 6.78 -3.92 -14.56
C GLY A 371 5.34 -3.45 -14.38
N GLY A 372 4.42 -4.01 -15.16
CA GLY A 372 2.99 -3.70 -15.06
C GLY A 372 2.40 -4.00 -13.68
N PHE A 373 2.79 -5.12 -13.06
CA PHE A 373 2.40 -5.45 -11.68
C PHE A 373 2.84 -4.38 -10.68
N VAL A 374 4.09 -3.91 -10.76
CA VAL A 374 4.58 -2.86 -9.85
C VAL A 374 3.84 -1.54 -10.12
N ASP A 375 3.67 -1.16 -11.37
CA ASP A 375 3.07 0.11 -11.77
C ASP A 375 1.60 0.20 -11.34
N GLU A 376 0.82 -0.84 -11.64
CA GLU A 376 -0.65 -0.82 -11.48
C GLU A 376 -1.09 -1.27 -10.08
N SER A 377 -0.34 -2.19 -9.45
CA SER A 377 -0.67 -2.68 -8.11
C SER A 377 0.10 -1.90 -7.04
N TRP A 378 1.39 -2.16 -6.89
CA TRP A 378 2.16 -1.67 -5.74
C TRP A 378 2.28 -0.15 -5.71
N ALA A 379 2.69 0.46 -6.82
CA ALA A 379 2.87 1.90 -6.89
C ALA A 379 1.53 2.63 -6.74
N ALA A 380 0.56 2.31 -7.60
CA ALA A 380 -0.71 3.02 -7.65
C ALA A 380 -1.61 2.76 -6.42
N LYS A 381 -1.57 1.56 -5.82
CA LYS A 381 -2.46 1.19 -4.70
C LYS A 381 -1.79 1.21 -3.32
N TRP A 382 -0.47 1.11 -3.22
CA TRP A 382 0.23 1.09 -1.93
C TRP A 382 1.22 2.22 -1.74
N PHE A 383 2.30 2.28 -2.53
CA PHE A 383 3.34 3.29 -2.31
C PHE A 383 2.80 4.71 -2.42
N LYS A 384 1.79 4.94 -3.26
CA LYS A 384 1.05 6.19 -3.32
C LYS A 384 0.49 6.65 -1.97
N TYR A 385 0.08 5.73 -1.09
CA TYR A 385 -0.68 6.02 0.12
C TYR A 385 -0.01 5.60 1.43
N VAL A 386 1.15 4.93 1.35
CA VAL A 386 1.81 4.36 2.54
C VAL A 386 2.16 5.42 3.60
N THR A 387 1.96 5.08 4.88
CA THR A 387 2.18 5.98 6.02
C THR A 387 3.65 6.02 6.46
N PRO A 388 4.13 7.13 7.07
CA PRO A 388 5.43 7.19 7.72
C PRO A 388 5.61 6.14 8.82
N GLU A 389 4.55 5.84 9.55
CA GLU A 389 4.51 4.81 10.58
C GLU A 389 4.78 3.43 9.99
N THR A 390 4.21 3.12 8.81
CA THR A 390 4.52 1.90 8.06
C THR A 390 6.01 1.83 7.73
N TRP A 391 6.60 2.90 7.20
CA TRP A 391 8.03 2.93 6.88
C TRP A 391 8.92 2.67 8.11
N LYS A 392 8.52 3.15 9.29
CA LYS A 392 9.24 2.94 10.55
C LYS A 392 9.08 1.52 11.10
N ASN A 393 7.90 0.92 10.97
CA ASN A 393 7.59 -0.41 11.49
C ASN A 393 8.03 -1.55 10.56
N GLY A 394 8.54 -1.20 9.37
CA GLY A 394 8.82 -2.12 8.28
C GLY A 394 7.61 -2.27 7.36
N ASP A 395 7.87 -2.33 6.06
CA ASP A 395 6.88 -2.33 4.99
C ASP A 395 6.59 -3.74 4.42
N LEU A 396 7.48 -4.70 4.72
CA LEU A 396 7.40 -6.07 4.23
C LEU A 396 6.99 -7.04 5.34
N ALA A 397 6.04 -7.92 5.01
CA ALA A 397 5.72 -9.06 5.85
C ALA A 397 6.89 -10.05 5.82
N LYS A 398 7.16 -10.77 6.92
CA LYS A 398 8.27 -11.75 6.99
C LYS A 398 8.22 -12.76 5.84
N GLN A 399 7.01 -13.12 5.40
CA GLN A 399 6.75 -14.05 4.31
C GLN A 399 7.22 -13.51 2.94
N LEU A 400 7.26 -12.19 2.73
CA LEU A 400 7.81 -11.61 1.48
C LEU A 400 9.34 -11.65 1.41
N LEU A 401 10.00 -11.87 2.55
CA LEU A 401 11.46 -12.07 2.64
C LEU A 401 11.82 -13.56 2.68
N SER A 402 10.83 -14.45 2.74
CA SER A 402 11.01 -15.89 2.68
C SER A 402 10.89 -16.34 1.23
N VAL A 403 11.94 -16.96 0.69
CA VAL A 403 11.89 -17.61 -0.62
C VAL A 403 11.22 -18.99 -0.57
N ASP A 404 10.96 -19.52 0.63
CA ASP A 404 10.20 -20.75 0.80
C ASP A 404 8.69 -20.44 0.68
N PRO A 405 8.00 -20.98 -0.34
CA PRO A 405 6.56 -21.02 -0.35
C PRO A 405 6.11 -21.97 0.76
N VAL A 406 5.45 -21.43 1.78
CA VAL A 406 4.78 -22.25 2.81
C VAL A 406 3.63 -23.04 2.18
#